data_AF-A0A6V7HQ30-F1
#
_entry.id   AF-A0A6V7HQ30-F1
#
_cell.length_a   1.000
_cell.length_b   1.000
_cell.length_c   1.000
_cell.angle_alpha   90.00
_cell.angle_beta   90.00
_cell.angle_gamma   90.00
#
_symmetry.space_group_name_H-M   'P 1'
#
loop_
_entity.id
_entity.type
_entity.pdbx_description
1 polymer ?
#
loop_
_entity_poly.entity_id
_entity_poly.type
_entity_poly.pdbx_seq_one_letter_code
_entity_poly.pdbx_strand_id
1 'polypeptide(L)'
;MSLIKLIVNCAILWIYTETFWSVSISILFYGSLPWIFWGTIAVFVALWFAKNPPVDAHLVNQVLGVDPCFYDDTDGRNEYCMRVVAHRGGGYDFPENSLSAFRN
;
A
#
# COMPACT_ATOMS: atom_id res chain seq x y z
N MET A 1 -24.08 58.62 13.96
CA MET A 1 -23.25 58.00 12.90
C MET A 1 -24.06 58.02 11.61
N SER A 2 -23.57 58.61 10.51
CA SER A 2 -24.36 58.76 9.27
C SER A 2 -24.56 57.40 8.58
N LEU A 3 -25.78 57.13 8.11
CA LEU A 3 -26.19 55.90 7.41
C LEU A 3 -25.29 55.61 6.19
N ILE A 4 -24.83 56.67 5.51
CA ILE A 4 -23.92 56.61 4.38
C ILE A 4 -22.57 56.00 4.79
N LYS A 5 -22.02 56.38 5.95
CA LYS A 5 -20.73 55.84 6.43
C LYS A 5 -20.85 54.35 6.77
N LEU A 6 -21.99 53.93 7.31
CA LEU A 6 -22.24 52.52 7.60
C LEU A 6 -22.25 51.70 6.30
N ILE A 7 -22.99 52.14 5.29
CA ILE A 7 -23.08 51.47 3.99
C ILE A 7 -21.70 51.37 3.34
N VAL A 8 -20.92 52.46 3.33
CA VAL A 8 -19.56 52.48 2.76
C VAL A 8 -18.64 51.50 3.50
N ASN A 9 -18.67 51.48 4.83
CA ASN A 9 -17.84 50.55 5.61
C ASN A 9 -18.23 49.08 5.38
N CYS A 10 -19.52 48.77 5.30
CA CYS A 10 -20.00 47.44 4.97
C CYS A 10 -19.56 47.00 3.57
N ALA A 11 -19.66 47.89 2.57
CA ALA A 11 -19.22 47.60 1.21
C ALA A 11 -17.70 47.36 1.14
N ILE A 12 -16.91 48.15 1.85
CA ILE A 12 -15.45 47.97 1.93
C ILE A 12 -15.11 46.63 2.58
N LEU A 13 -15.76 46.30 3.70
CA LEU A 13 -15.53 45.03 4.40
C LEU A 13 -15.91 43.83 3.53
N TRP A 14 -17.01 43.94 2.78
CA TRP A 14 -17.40 42.93 1.79
C TRP A 14 -16.31 42.71 0.74
N ILE A 15 -15.82 43.79 0.12
CA ILE A 15 -14.76 43.71 -0.90
C ILE A 15 -13.49 43.06 -0.34
N TYR A 16 -13.06 43.44 0.86
CA TYR A 16 -11.89 42.81 1.49
C TYR A 16 -12.11 41.33 1.79
N THR A 17 -13.31 40.97 2.24
CA THR A 17 -13.63 39.57 2.55
C THR A 17 -13.63 38.73 1.27
N GLU A 18 -14.26 39.22 0.21
CA GLU A 18 -14.31 38.54 -1.09
C GLU A 18 -12.92 38.37 -1.70
N THR A 19 -12.11 39.43 -1.69
CA THR A 19 -10.74 39.38 -2.21
C THR A 19 -9.87 38.44 -1.40
N PHE A 20 -9.99 38.44 -0.07
CA PHE A 20 -9.27 37.51 0.80
C PHE A 20 -9.62 36.05 0.49
N TRP A 21 -10.91 35.73 0.34
CA TRP A 21 -11.34 34.38 -0.01
C TRP A 21 -10.89 33.97 -1.40
N SER A 22 -11.02 34.85 -2.39
CA SER A 22 -10.59 34.60 -3.77
C SER A 22 -9.09 34.31 -3.86
N VAL A 23 -8.26 35.10 -3.19
CA VAL A 23 -6.81 34.90 -3.13
C VAL A 23 -6.47 33.60 -2.39
N SER A 24 -7.13 33.34 -1.26
CA SER A 24 -6.91 32.11 -0.48
C SER A 24 -7.24 30.86 -1.30
N ILE A 25 -8.38 30.84 -1.99
CA ILE A 25 -8.77 29.73 -2.87
C ILE A 25 -7.75 29.59 -4.00
N SER A 26 -7.32 30.70 -4.59
CA SER A 26 -6.37 30.66 -5.71
C SER A 26 -5.03 30.06 -5.32
N ILE A 27 -4.49 30.45 -4.16
CA ILE A 27 -3.22 29.93 -3.68
C ILE A 27 -3.38 28.47 -3.21
N LEU A 28 -4.37 28.22 -2.36
CA LEU A 28 -4.53 26.92 -1.71
C LEU A 28 -5.04 25.84 -2.65
N PHE A 29 -5.91 26.13 -3.60
CA PHE A 29 -6.44 25.13 -4.52
C PHE A 29 -5.71 25.15 -5.85
N TYR A 30 -5.78 26.26 -6.60
CA TYR A 30 -5.17 26.31 -7.93
C TYR A 30 -3.65 26.27 -7.88
N GLY A 31 -3.06 26.85 -6.84
CA GLY A 31 -1.62 26.75 -6.58
C GLY A 31 -1.21 25.34 -6.17
N SER A 32 -1.83 24.75 -5.15
CA SER A 32 -1.34 23.49 -4.56
C SER A 32 -1.67 22.23 -5.37
N LEU A 33 -2.81 22.17 -6.07
CA LEU A 33 -3.26 20.95 -6.74
C LEU A 33 -2.25 20.43 -7.78
N PRO A 34 -1.68 21.27 -8.67
CA PRO A 34 -0.62 20.82 -9.56
C PRO A 34 0.60 20.28 -8.82
N TRP A 35 1.01 20.90 -7.72
CA TRP A 35 2.20 20.47 -6.96
C TRP A 35 1.97 19.17 -6.21
N ILE A 36 0.76 18.90 -5.72
CA ILE A 36 0.43 17.60 -5.12
C ILE A 36 0.51 16.52 -6.20
N PHE A 37 -0.06 16.75 -7.37
CA PHE A 37 0.01 15.82 -8.49
C PHE A 37 1.47 15.56 -8.92
N TRP A 38 2.26 16.60 -9.18
CA TRP A 38 3.66 16.42 -9.58
C TRP A 38 4.54 15.87 -8.45
N GLY A 39 4.27 16.26 -7.21
CA GLY A 39 4.97 15.76 -6.02
C GLY A 39 4.74 14.26 -5.83
N THR A 40 3.50 13.78 -5.99
CA THR A 40 3.22 12.34 -5.92
C THR A 40 3.93 11.56 -7.03
N ILE A 41 3.90 12.05 -8.27
CA ILE A 41 4.65 11.42 -9.38
C ILE A 41 6.15 11.36 -9.06
N ALA A 42 6.72 12.46 -8.57
CA ALA A 42 8.14 12.51 -8.21
C ALA A 42 8.49 11.49 -7.12
N VAL A 43 7.63 11.33 -6.11
CA VAL A 43 7.80 10.32 -5.05
C VAL A 43 7.73 8.90 -5.63
N PHE A 44 6.78 8.60 -6.52
CA PHE A 44 6.70 7.28 -7.16
C PHE A 44 7.95 6.96 -7.98
N VAL A 45 8.45 7.93 -8.74
CA VAL A 45 9.68 7.79 -9.51
C VAL A 45 10.88 7.57 -8.57
N ALA A 46 10.97 8.33 -7.48
CA ALA A 46 12.03 8.16 -6.49
C ALA A 46 11.98 6.77 -5.84
N LEU A 47 10.79 6.27 -5.49
CA LEU A 47 10.61 4.92 -4.95
C LEU A 47 10.98 3.84 -5.97
N TRP A 48 10.71 4.08 -7.26
CA TRP A 48 11.11 3.16 -8.32
C TRP A 48 12.63 3.04 -8.44
N PHE A 49 13.37 4.16 -8.31
CA PHE A 49 14.82 4.14 -8.27
C PHE A 49 15.39 3.60 -6.95
N ALA A 50 14.74 3.87 -5.83
CA ALA A 50 15.12 3.35 -4.51
C ALA A 50 14.73 1.87 -4.33
N LYS A 51 14.01 1.27 -5.28
CA LYS A 51 13.61 -0.13 -5.22
C LYS A 51 14.85 -1.00 -5.17
N ASN A 52 15.00 -1.75 -4.07
CA ASN A 52 16.05 -2.73 -3.93
C ASN A 52 15.99 -3.74 -5.09
N PRO A 53 17.14 -4.12 -5.69
CA PRO A 53 17.16 -5.16 -6.70
C PRO A 53 16.54 -6.44 -6.13
N PRO A 54 15.77 -7.20 -6.94
CA PRO A 54 15.29 -8.49 -6.49
C PRO A 54 16.49 -9.36 -6.10
N VAL A 55 16.39 -10.00 -4.94
CA VAL A 55 17.41 -10.95 -4.48
C VAL A 55 17.41 -12.14 -5.44
N ASP A 56 18.62 -12.66 -5.72
CA ASP A 56 18.78 -13.83 -6.58
C ASP A 56 17.89 -14.99 -6.12
N ALA A 57 17.11 -15.54 -7.06
CA ALA A 57 16.16 -16.61 -6.80
C ALA A 57 16.84 -17.86 -6.23
N HIS A 58 18.09 -18.13 -6.63
CA HIS A 58 18.87 -19.23 -6.07
C HIS A 58 19.15 -19.03 -4.57
N LEU A 59 19.55 -17.83 -4.16
CA LEU A 59 19.79 -17.51 -2.74
C LEU A 59 18.50 -17.58 -1.93
N VAL A 60 17.39 -17.09 -2.48
CA VAL A 60 16.07 -17.16 -1.85
C VAL A 60 15.65 -18.61 -1.62
N ASN A 61 15.76 -19.47 -2.64
CA ASN A 61 15.41 -20.87 -2.55
C ASN A 61 16.36 -21.66 -1.63
N GLN A 62 17.62 -21.25 -1.51
CA GLN A 62 18.55 -21.85 -0.56
C GLN A 62 18.20 -21.53 0.90
N VAL A 63 17.76 -20.30 1.18
CA VAL A 63 17.48 -19.84 2.55
C VAL A 63 16.05 -20.13 2.99
N LEU A 64 15.07 -19.81 2.16
CA LEU A 64 13.64 -19.98 2.45
C LEU A 64 13.10 -21.34 2.01
N GLY A 65 13.82 -22.02 1.12
CA GLY A 65 13.37 -23.24 0.50
C GLY A 65 12.52 -23.01 -0.75
N VAL A 66 12.29 -24.10 -1.49
CA VAL A 66 11.44 -24.10 -2.69
C VAL A 66 9.97 -24.17 -2.27
N ASP A 67 9.11 -23.48 -3.01
CA ASP A 67 7.66 -23.54 -2.79
C ASP A 67 7.15 -24.98 -2.98
N PRO A 68 6.52 -25.59 -1.96
CA PRO A 68 6.06 -26.97 -2.03
C PRO A 68 5.01 -27.21 -3.12
N CYS A 69 4.31 -26.18 -3.61
CA CYS A 69 3.33 -26.33 -4.70
C CYS A 69 3.96 -26.66 -6.06
N PHE A 70 5.24 -26.29 -6.23
CA PHE A 70 5.97 -26.46 -7.49
C PHE A 70 7.12 -27.47 -7.38
N TYR A 71 7.23 -28.13 -6.22
CA TYR A 71 8.25 -29.12 -5.96
C TYR A 71 7.88 -30.46 -6.61
N ASP A 72 8.69 -30.92 -7.56
CA ASP A 72 8.51 -32.21 -8.23
C ASP A 72 9.46 -33.25 -7.61
N ASP A 73 8.91 -34.16 -6.79
CA ASP A 73 9.66 -35.18 -6.03
C ASP A 73 10.27 -36.27 -6.95
N THR A 74 9.99 -36.21 -8.26
CA THR A 74 10.43 -37.20 -9.25
C THR A 74 11.92 -37.12 -9.58
N ASP A 75 12.55 -35.97 -9.36
CA ASP A 75 13.90 -35.70 -9.88
C ASP A 75 15.03 -36.01 -8.89
N GLY A 76 14.71 -36.50 -7.68
CA GLY A 76 15.70 -36.92 -6.67
C GLY A 76 16.65 -35.81 -6.21
N ARG A 77 16.35 -34.55 -6.53
CA ARG A 77 17.13 -33.40 -6.11
C ARG A 77 16.78 -33.08 -4.65
N ASN A 78 17.80 -33.06 -3.80
CA ASN A 78 17.72 -32.62 -2.40
C ASN A 78 17.53 -31.10 -2.33
N GLU A 79 16.45 -30.58 -2.91
CA GLU A 79 16.09 -29.18 -2.74
C GLU A 79 15.46 -29.01 -1.35
N TYR A 80 15.85 -27.92 -0.68
CA TYR A 80 15.34 -27.60 0.65
C TYR A 80 13.86 -27.20 0.53
N CYS A 81 12.93 -28.15 0.59
CA CYS A 81 11.50 -27.88 0.64
C CYS A 81 11.00 -28.12 2.07
N MET A 82 10.34 -27.12 2.67
CA MET A 82 9.72 -27.29 3.98
C MET A 82 8.47 -28.18 3.83
N ARG A 83 8.61 -29.47 4.15
CA ARG A 83 7.51 -30.44 4.10
C ARG A 83 6.68 -30.36 5.38
N VAL A 84 5.37 -30.19 5.22
CA VAL A 84 4.42 -30.29 6.34
C VAL A 84 3.97 -31.74 6.45
N VAL A 85 4.23 -32.36 7.60
CA VAL A 85 3.79 -33.73 7.90
C VAL A 85 2.65 -33.64 8.91
N ALA A 86 1.45 -34.06 8.51
CA ALA A 86 0.30 -34.11 9.38
C ALA A 86 0.45 -35.25 10.41
N HIS A 87 0.74 -34.90 11.66
CA HIS A 87 0.94 -35.87 12.73
C HIS A 87 -0.39 -36.57 13.08
N ARG A 88 -0.48 -37.87 12.78
CA ARG A 88 -1.71 -38.71 12.90
C ARG A 88 -2.86 -38.31 11.96
N GLY A 89 -2.54 -37.67 10.83
CA GLY A 89 -3.51 -37.11 9.89
C GLY A 89 -3.97 -35.70 10.28
N GLY A 90 -5.07 -35.21 9.70
CA GLY A 90 -5.75 -33.96 10.04
C GLY A 90 -6.47 -34.01 11.39
N GLY A 91 -5.75 -34.38 12.45
CA GLY A 91 -6.29 -34.65 13.79
C GLY A 91 -6.96 -33.47 14.50
N TYR A 92 -6.85 -32.26 13.93
CA TYR A 92 -7.56 -31.07 14.40
C TYR A 92 -9.05 -31.11 14.00
N ASP A 93 -9.34 -31.60 12.79
CA ASP A 93 -10.69 -31.60 12.21
C ASP A 93 -11.33 -33.01 12.24
N PHE A 94 -10.53 -34.07 12.36
CA PHE A 94 -10.98 -35.47 12.32
C PHE A 94 -10.37 -36.29 13.47
N PRO A 95 -10.97 -37.45 13.84
CA PRO A 95 -10.40 -38.32 14.86
C PRO A 95 -9.00 -38.80 14.47
N GLU A 96 -8.03 -38.65 15.38
CA GLU A 96 -6.64 -39.05 15.13
C GLU A 96 -6.51 -40.53 14.73
N ASN A 97 -5.55 -40.84 13.85
CA ASN A 97 -5.29 -42.20 13.33
C ASN A 97 -6.50 -42.87 12.63
N SER A 98 -7.48 -42.11 12.17
CA SER A 98 -8.63 -42.62 11.43
C SER A 98 -8.46 -42.47 9.91
N LEU A 99 -9.17 -43.28 9.13
CA LEU A 99 -9.23 -43.11 7.67
C LEU A 99 -9.73 -41.72 7.26
N SER A 100 -10.64 -41.12 8.04
CA SER A 100 -11.09 -39.74 7.82
C SER A 100 -10.00 -38.69 8.04
N ALA A 101 -9.07 -38.91 8.97
CA ALA A 101 -7.95 -37.98 9.22
C ALA A 101 -6.80 -38.15 8.22
N PHE A 102 -6.63 -39.33 7.60
CA PHE A 102 -5.60 -39.51 6.57
C PHE A 102 -6.06 -39.11 5.17
N ARG A 103 -7.38 -39.18 4.92
CA ARG A 103 -7.96 -38.82 3.63
C ARG A 103 -8.05 -37.31 3.41
N ASN A 104 -8.29 -36.56 4.48
CA ASN A 104 -8.50 -35.12 4.45
C ASN A 104 -7.31 -34.43 5.11
#